data_AF-A0A813CYM7-F1
#
_entry.id   AF-A0A813CYM7-F1
#
_cell.length_a   1.000
_cell.length_b   1.000
_cell.length_c   1.000
_cell.angle_alpha   90.00
_cell.angle_beta   90.00
_cell.angle_gamma   90.00
#
_symmetry.space_group_name_H-M   'P 1'
#
loop_
_entity.id
_entity.type
_entity.pdbx_description
1 polymer ?
#
loop_
_entity_poly.entity_id
_entity_poly.type
_entity_poly.pdbx_seq_one_letter_code
_entity_poly.pdbx_strand_id
1 'polypeptide(L)'
;MTTDCEDWDDTLFPTTELFDRWRLPSKMILKEKNNSNINSKPEVKRVSEVSIFSASTCSSVPQKKPTSDQSFYFSLFGGTPAQKKKPSPATTATRTTTAEHPSTGKQQQPSKKAGAGNNVVLRLMSRMLSSSQKVQVGVDVKEEEEEQEEEEEWGFPHKELIPAQSSLLKDWQSALFQYLTTATALSSQVVIVTNSRRPWVNACVNTFAPACKKFFATGAPGSIKVVYAKDMAGHKQGKGNVASKGWDVKLPVPASQREFADDLTAAKFHAMQREAKAFYSSYEFQSWKNIISVGDMLYEHNAVFELARLRRVERGSREQLRVKSLLLPDAPRISELTLHMCFSKLMLPVYVRFDGDLDLNLQDSADPLLLISQALNLPEVMETHFPRHAWGIGKAPACQKELGNALLHLEAVVQPIAGGRSVMLLLL
;
A
#
# COMPACT_ATOMS: atom_id res chain seq x y z
N MET A 1 1.26 -29.98 5.86
CA MET A 1 0.01 -29.19 5.90
C MET A 1 0.22 -28.01 6.84
N THR A 2 0.78 -26.90 6.33
CA THR A 2 0.78 -25.57 6.98
C THR A 2 0.99 -24.47 5.91
N THR A 3 0.46 -24.66 4.70
CA THR A 3 0.59 -23.71 3.57
C THR A 3 -0.57 -22.71 3.50
N ASP A 4 -1.51 -22.73 4.45
CA ASP A 4 -2.73 -21.92 4.38
C ASP A 4 -2.55 -20.46 4.86
N CYS A 5 -1.31 -20.02 5.08
CA CYS A 5 -1.01 -18.70 5.66
C CYS A 5 -0.03 -17.85 4.83
N GLU A 6 0.35 -18.26 3.62
CA GLU A 6 1.58 -17.82 2.93
C GLU A 6 1.51 -16.51 2.13
N ASP A 7 0.50 -15.68 2.33
CA ASP A 7 0.51 -14.29 1.84
C ASP A 7 0.60 -13.39 3.07
N TRP A 8 1.80 -13.39 3.67
CA TRP A 8 2.10 -12.48 4.75
C TRP A 8 2.52 -11.14 4.14
N ASP A 9 1.90 -10.07 4.60
CA ASP A 9 2.18 -8.70 4.19
C ASP A 9 3.55 -8.27 4.76
N ASP A 10 4.60 -8.59 3.99
CA ASP A 10 5.99 -8.29 4.28
C ASP A 10 6.37 -6.83 3.94
N THR A 11 5.42 -6.08 3.36
CA THR A 11 5.51 -4.65 3.12
C THR A 11 5.59 -3.83 4.41
N LEU A 12 4.80 -4.18 5.43
CA LEU A 12 4.82 -3.48 6.72
C LEU A 12 5.34 -4.34 7.86
N PHE A 13 5.09 -5.64 7.85
CA PHE A 13 5.43 -6.53 8.95
C PHE A 13 6.46 -7.55 8.47
N PRO A 14 7.64 -7.67 9.09
CA PRO A 14 8.74 -8.53 8.61
C PRO A 14 8.46 -10.00 8.96
N THR A 15 7.35 -10.51 8.48
CA THR A 15 6.74 -11.77 8.86
C THR A 15 7.52 -12.97 8.38
N THR A 16 8.06 -12.94 7.15
CA THR A 16 8.98 -14.00 6.70
C THR A 16 10.23 -14.04 7.58
N GLU A 17 10.78 -12.89 7.99
CA GLU A 17 11.91 -12.86 8.92
C GLU A 17 11.52 -13.43 10.29
N LEU A 18 10.38 -13.05 10.83
CA LEU A 18 9.92 -13.47 12.16
C LEU A 18 9.55 -14.96 12.21
N PHE A 19 8.76 -15.44 11.27
CA PHE A 19 8.18 -16.79 11.35
C PHE A 19 9.07 -17.83 10.67
N ASP A 20 9.68 -17.52 9.52
CA ASP A 20 10.44 -18.51 8.78
C ASP A 20 11.90 -18.53 9.21
N ARG A 21 12.53 -17.34 9.29
CA ARG A 21 13.95 -17.23 9.63
C ARG A 21 14.21 -17.34 11.13
N TRP A 22 13.47 -16.61 11.96
CA TRP A 22 13.61 -16.68 13.43
C TRP A 22 12.87 -17.85 14.06
N ARG A 23 12.02 -18.53 13.28
CA ARG A 23 11.21 -19.68 13.72
C ARG A 23 10.40 -19.33 14.96
N LEU A 24 9.76 -18.15 14.95
CA LEU A 24 8.75 -17.84 15.94
C LEU A 24 7.53 -18.74 15.67
N PRO A 25 6.86 -19.30 16.70
CA PRO A 25 5.78 -20.25 16.46
C PRO A 25 4.61 -19.59 15.72
N SER A 26 4.23 -20.03 14.52
CA SER A 26 3.12 -19.42 13.76
C SER A 26 1.72 -19.74 14.30
N LYS A 27 1.61 -20.63 15.31
CA LYS A 27 0.32 -21.03 15.94
C LYS A 27 -0.42 -19.88 16.65
N MET A 28 0.08 -18.64 16.53
CA MET A 28 -0.37 -17.42 17.21
C MET A 28 -1.71 -16.90 16.68
N ILE A 29 -2.21 -17.42 15.55
CA ILE A 29 -3.27 -16.75 14.77
C ILE A 29 -4.55 -17.59 14.67
N LEU A 30 -4.51 -18.89 15.02
CA LEU A 30 -5.60 -19.83 14.73
C LEU A 30 -6.21 -20.50 15.96
N LYS A 31 -6.06 -19.94 17.17
CA LYS A 31 -7.03 -20.26 18.24
C LYS A 31 -8.35 -19.51 18.01
N GLU A 32 -8.89 -19.57 16.79
CA GLU A 32 -10.33 -19.40 16.60
C GLU A 32 -10.97 -20.58 17.32
N LYS A 33 -11.61 -20.28 18.46
CA LYS A 33 -12.28 -21.26 19.31
C LYS A 33 -13.22 -22.08 18.42
N ASN A 34 -12.90 -23.36 18.24
CA ASN A 34 -13.83 -24.40 17.82
C ASN A 34 -14.86 -24.65 18.95
N ASN A 35 -15.58 -23.60 19.38
CA ASN A 35 -16.61 -23.67 20.42
C ASN A 35 -17.99 -24.04 19.86
N SER A 36 -18.04 -24.67 18.69
CA SER A 36 -19.27 -25.22 18.11
C SER A 36 -19.59 -26.64 18.59
N ASN A 37 -19.18 -27.04 19.81
CA ASN A 37 -19.57 -28.35 20.34
C ASN A 37 -19.58 -28.45 21.87
N ILE A 38 -20.58 -27.84 22.52
CA ILE A 38 -21.10 -28.31 23.80
C ILE A 38 -22.61 -28.53 23.63
N ASN A 39 -22.98 -29.56 22.87
CA ASN A 39 -24.28 -30.25 23.00
C ASN A 39 -24.38 -31.53 22.15
N SER A 40 -23.34 -32.37 22.11
CA SER A 40 -23.48 -33.76 21.64
C SER A 40 -23.43 -34.73 22.82
N LYS A 41 -24.53 -35.47 22.97
CA LYS A 41 -24.74 -36.57 23.92
C LYS A 41 -23.61 -37.62 23.84
N PRO A 42 -23.36 -38.37 24.94
CA PRO A 42 -22.40 -39.46 24.92
C PRO A 42 -22.93 -40.63 24.09
N GLU A 43 -22.27 -40.95 22.98
CA GLU A 43 -22.52 -42.17 22.21
C GLU A 43 -21.44 -43.23 22.49
N VAL A 44 -21.92 -44.47 22.55
CA VAL A 44 -21.27 -45.67 23.10
C VAL A 44 -20.15 -46.18 22.19
N LYS A 45 -19.04 -46.57 22.82
CA LYS A 45 -17.86 -47.22 22.22
C LYS A 45 -18.24 -48.40 21.31
N ARG A 46 -17.63 -48.46 20.12
CA ARG A 46 -17.26 -49.72 19.47
C ARG A 46 -15.79 -49.71 19.06
N VAL A 47 -15.11 -50.76 19.51
CA VAL A 47 -13.73 -51.11 19.20
C VAL A 47 -13.70 -51.79 17.83
N SER A 48 -12.78 -51.40 16.97
CA SER A 48 -12.21 -52.30 15.95
C SER A 48 -10.83 -51.80 15.55
N GLU A 49 -9.83 -52.57 15.96
CA GLU A 49 -8.46 -52.55 15.44
C GLU A 49 -8.46 -52.91 13.95
N VAL A 50 -7.63 -52.24 13.15
CA VAL A 50 -6.88 -52.85 12.04
C VAL A 50 -5.58 -52.06 11.85
N SER A 51 -4.45 -52.75 11.99
CA SER A 51 -3.10 -52.28 11.66
C SER A 51 -2.69 -52.83 10.29
N ILE A 52 -2.19 -52.02 9.35
CA ILE A 52 -1.28 -52.47 8.27
C ILE A 52 -0.26 -51.36 7.88
N PHE A 53 1.01 -51.79 7.82
CA PHE A 53 2.28 -51.26 7.30
C PHE A 53 2.28 -50.14 6.22
N SER A 54 3.27 -49.24 6.26
CA SER A 54 4.54 -49.41 5.53
C SER A 54 5.44 -48.17 5.63
N ALA A 55 6.72 -48.38 5.95
CA ALA A 55 7.78 -47.37 5.91
C ALA A 55 8.36 -47.30 4.49
N SER A 56 8.48 -46.09 3.93
CA SER A 56 9.22 -45.85 2.69
C SER A 56 10.24 -44.74 2.93
N THR A 57 11.51 -45.13 2.84
CA THR A 57 12.71 -44.28 2.80
C THR A 57 12.73 -43.43 1.54
N CYS A 58 12.76 -42.10 1.68
CA CYS A 58 12.91 -41.19 0.55
C CYS A 58 14.39 -40.87 0.31
N SER A 59 14.86 -41.28 -0.85
CA SER A 59 16.21 -41.10 -1.36
C SER A 59 16.44 -39.67 -1.87
N SER A 60 17.68 -39.24 -1.79
CA SER A 60 18.24 -37.95 -2.22
C SER A 60 17.86 -37.53 -3.65
N VAL A 61 17.35 -36.30 -3.80
CA VAL A 61 17.15 -35.62 -5.09
C VAL A 61 18.42 -34.82 -5.45
N PRO A 62 18.97 -34.94 -6.68
CA PRO A 62 20.14 -34.18 -7.09
C PRO A 62 19.77 -32.75 -7.54
N GLN A 63 20.55 -31.78 -7.10
CA GLN A 63 20.49 -30.38 -7.54
C GLN A 63 20.79 -30.28 -9.05
N LYS A 64 19.82 -29.75 -9.81
CA LYS A 64 20.04 -29.26 -11.19
C LYS A 64 20.30 -27.76 -11.17
N LYS A 65 21.42 -27.35 -11.77
CA LYS A 65 21.80 -25.96 -12.05
C LYS A 65 20.78 -25.30 -13.00
N PRO A 66 20.46 -24.00 -12.83
CA PRO A 66 19.67 -23.28 -13.82
C PRO A 66 20.55 -22.88 -15.01
N THR A 67 20.20 -23.37 -16.19
CA THR A 67 20.62 -22.82 -17.48
C THR A 67 19.77 -21.60 -17.80
N SER A 68 20.43 -20.47 -18.00
CA SER A 68 19.86 -19.23 -18.53
C SER A 68 19.38 -19.44 -19.96
N ASP A 69 18.09 -19.28 -20.21
CA ASP A 69 17.54 -18.91 -21.52
C ASP A 69 16.07 -18.53 -21.37
N GLN A 70 15.81 -17.23 -21.22
CA GLN A 70 14.51 -16.63 -21.52
C GLN A 70 14.73 -15.26 -22.17
N SER A 71 14.94 -15.28 -23.48
CA SER A 71 14.59 -14.17 -24.37
C SER A 71 13.38 -14.62 -25.17
N PHE A 72 12.19 -14.05 -24.95
CA PHE A 72 11.10 -13.86 -25.92
C PHE A 72 9.87 -13.32 -25.18
N TYR A 73 9.57 -12.03 -25.38
CA TYR A 73 8.24 -11.41 -25.60
C TYR A 73 8.33 -9.91 -25.28
N PHE A 74 8.56 -9.08 -26.30
CA PHE A 74 8.12 -7.68 -26.32
C PHE A 74 7.90 -7.27 -27.78
N SER A 75 6.66 -7.28 -28.23
CA SER A 75 6.21 -6.62 -29.45
C SER A 75 4.70 -6.54 -29.45
N LEU A 76 4.17 -5.42 -28.97
CA LEU A 76 2.96 -4.76 -29.44
C LEU A 76 2.88 -3.40 -28.74
N PHE A 77 2.51 -2.37 -29.50
CA PHE A 77 2.52 -0.93 -29.19
C PHE A 77 3.81 -0.17 -29.50
N GLY A 78 3.95 0.19 -30.78
CA GLY A 78 4.89 1.21 -31.25
C GLY A 78 4.44 1.77 -32.60
N GLY A 79 3.46 2.67 -32.59
CA GLY A 79 3.12 3.49 -33.76
C GLY A 79 4.15 4.61 -33.92
N THR A 80 5.01 4.51 -34.93
CA THR A 80 5.92 5.59 -35.34
C THR A 80 5.19 6.66 -36.16
N PRO A 81 5.38 7.96 -35.89
CA PRO A 81 5.04 9.01 -36.85
C PRO A 81 6.18 9.18 -37.87
N ALA A 82 5.80 9.26 -39.14
CA ALA A 82 6.67 9.43 -40.29
C ALA A 82 7.50 10.73 -40.22
N GLN A 83 8.83 10.60 -40.29
CA GLN A 83 9.73 11.72 -40.55
C GLN A 83 9.65 12.12 -42.04
N LYS A 84 9.16 13.34 -42.31
CA LYS A 84 9.30 13.97 -43.62
C LYS A 84 10.74 14.50 -43.79
N LYS A 85 11.40 14.00 -44.83
CA LYS A 85 12.73 14.38 -45.31
C LYS A 85 12.84 15.89 -45.58
N LYS A 86 13.91 16.50 -45.06
CA LYS A 86 14.49 17.77 -45.54
C LYS A 86 15.11 17.59 -46.93
N PRO A 87 15.02 18.59 -47.82
CA PRO A 87 15.99 18.77 -48.90
C PRO A 87 17.06 19.81 -48.52
N SER A 88 18.26 19.58 -49.08
CA SER A 88 19.49 20.38 -48.98
C SER A 88 19.41 21.75 -49.69
N PRO A 89 20.41 22.64 -49.48
CA PRO A 89 20.27 24.07 -49.69
C PRO A 89 20.63 24.51 -51.12
N ALA A 90 19.92 25.53 -51.61
CA ALA A 90 20.33 26.30 -52.78
C ALA A 90 20.44 27.79 -52.41
N THR A 91 21.65 28.29 -52.60
CA THR A 91 22.11 29.67 -52.65
C THR A 91 21.21 30.55 -53.53
N THR A 92 20.77 31.72 -53.07
CA THR A 92 20.57 32.93 -53.92
C THR A 92 20.45 34.18 -53.03
N ALA A 93 21.17 35.22 -53.42
CA ALA A 93 21.25 36.55 -52.82
C ALA A 93 20.05 37.45 -53.17
N THR A 94 19.63 38.34 -52.26
CA THR A 94 19.00 39.66 -52.57
C THR A 94 18.93 40.46 -51.26
N ARG A 95 19.66 41.58 -51.15
CA ARG A 95 19.33 42.96 -51.56
C ARG A 95 18.51 43.71 -50.51
N THR A 96 19.19 44.66 -49.89
CA THR A 96 18.71 45.70 -48.99
C THR A 96 17.75 46.64 -49.70
N THR A 97 16.55 46.85 -49.15
CA THR A 97 15.74 48.06 -49.40
C THR A 97 15.02 48.48 -48.13
N THR A 98 15.44 49.64 -47.65
CA THR A 98 14.77 50.58 -46.74
C THR A 98 13.37 50.94 -47.23
N ALA A 99 12.40 50.99 -46.30
CA ALA A 99 11.22 51.84 -46.43
C ALA A 99 10.63 52.12 -45.03
N GLU A 100 10.67 53.40 -44.69
CA GLU A 100 10.03 54.02 -43.54
C GLU A 100 8.52 54.12 -43.75
N HIS A 101 7.72 54.00 -42.68
CA HIS A 101 6.48 54.77 -42.54
C HIS A 101 6.08 54.87 -41.05
N PRO A 102 5.40 55.96 -40.63
CA PRO A 102 5.28 56.37 -39.23
C PRO A 102 3.98 55.86 -38.60
N SER A 103 4.03 55.48 -37.32
CA SER A 103 2.83 55.27 -36.50
C SER A 103 2.60 56.49 -35.61
N THR A 104 1.52 57.21 -35.92
CA THR A 104 0.92 58.24 -35.10
C THR A 104 0.35 57.63 -33.82
N GLY A 105 0.63 58.27 -32.69
CA GLY A 105 0.22 57.82 -31.36
C GLY A 105 -1.28 57.91 -31.07
N LYS A 106 -1.66 57.28 -29.95
CA LYS A 106 -2.66 57.78 -29.02
C LYS A 106 -2.46 57.12 -27.67
N GLN A 107 -2.07 57.95 -26.73
CA GLN A 107 -1.92 57.72 -25.30
C GLN A 107 -3.33 57.60 -24.69
N GLN A 108 -3.63 56.47 -24.03
CA GLN A 108 -4.81 56.36 -23.15
C GLN A 108 -4.35 55.87 -21.78
N GLN A 109 -4.47 56.76 -20.80
CA GLN A 109 -4.33 56.47 -19.38
C GLN A 109 -5.51 55.60 -18.90
N PRO A 110 -5.30 54.61 -18.02
CA PRO A 110 -6.39 54.03 -17.26
C PRO A 110 -6.62 54.80 -15.95
N SER A 111 -7.88 55.16 -15.78
CA SER A 111 -8.46 55.82 -14.61
C SER A 111 -8.48 54.89 -13.40
N LYS A 112 -8.17 55.46 -12.24
CA LYS A 112 -8.38 54.87 -10.92
C LYS A 112 -9.88 54.76 -10.65
N LYS A 113 -10.39 53.54 -10.45
CA LYS A 113 -11.66 53.29 -9.76
C LYS A 113 -11.41 52.35 -8.59
N ALA A 114 -11.54 52.90 -7.39
CA ALA A 114 -11.66 52.16 -6.15
C ALA A 114 -13.02 51.45 -6.13
N GLY A 115 -12.99 50.11 -6.12
CA GLY A 115 -14.16 49.27 -5.89
C GLY A 115 -14.08 48.69 -4.48
N ALA A 116 -14.89 49.23 -3.57
CA ALA A 116 -15.24 48.59 -2.33
C ALA A 116 -16.13 47.37 -2.64
N GLY A 117 -15.80 46.19 -2.09
CA GLY A 117 -16.63 45.00 -2.27
C GLY A 117 -16.12 43.79 -1.48
N ASN A 118 -17.00 43.31 -0.61
CA ASN A 118 -17.11 41.93 -0.13
C ASN A 118 -16.30 41.51 1.10
N ASN A 119 -16.80 41.91 2.27
CA ASN A 119 -16.57 41.27 3.56
C ASN A 119 -17.87 40.59 4.04
N VAL A 120 -18.26 39.48 3.41
CA VAL A 120 -19.49 38.72 3.74
C VAL A 120 -19.22 37.25 4.10
N VAL A 121 -17.99 36.75 4.00
CA VAL A 121 -17.70 35.32 4.25
C VAL A 121 -17.42 34.97 5.72
N LEU A 122 -17.28 35.95 6.61
CA LEU A 122 -16.99 35.71 8.04
C LEU A 122 -18.18 35.87 9.01
N ARG A 123 -19.43 35.84 8.51
CA ARG A 123 -20.65 35.91 9.35
C ARG A 123 -21.53 34.67 9.36
N LEU A 124 -21.16 33.61 8.63
CA LEU A 124 -21.96 32.38 8.57
C LEU A 124 -21.44 31.20 9.41
N MET A 125 -20.31 31.34 10.13
CA MET A 125 -19.77 30.24 10.96
C MET A 125 -20.01 30.39 12.48
N SER A 126 -20.59 31.49 12.96
CA SER A 126 -20.92 31.66 14.40
C SER A 126 -22.36 31.28 14.78
N ARG A 127 -23.12 30.60 13.91
CA ARG A 127 -24.50 30.17 14.20
C ARG A 127 -24.75 28.65 14.18
N MET A 128 -23.70 27.83 14.07
CA MET A 128 -23.83 26.35 14.14
C MET A 128 -23.50 25.74 15.51
N LEU A 129 -23.25 26.54 16.55
CA LEU A 129 -22.94 26.04 17.91
C LEU A 129 -24.01 26.33 18.97
N SER A 130 -25.27 26.56 18.57
CA SER A 130 -26.36 26.68 19.55
C SER A 130 -27.68 26.19 18.97
N SER A 131 -27.83 24.87 18.90
CA SER A 131 -29.13 24.20 19.07
C SER A 131 -28.90 22.68 19.16
N SER A 132 -28.64 22.18 20.36
CA SER A 132 -28.85 20.75 20.68
C SER A 132 -29.90 20.71 21.76
N GLN A 133 -31.15 20.69 21.30
CA GLN A 133 -32.32 20.44 22.12
C GLN A 133 -32.35 18.93 22.37
N LYS A 134 -32.20 18.55 23.65
CA LYS A 134 -32.31 17.18 24.15
C LYS A 134 -33.65 16.57 23.73
N VAL A 135 -33.60 15.57 22.85
CA VAL A 135 -34.65 14.56 22.73
C VAL A 135 -34.10 13.32 23.45
N GLN A 136 -34.61 13.07 24.66
CA GLN A 136 -34.38 11.82 25.38
C GLN A 136 -35.22 10.74 24.71
N VAL A 137 -34.60 9.98 23.80
CA VAL A 137 -35.09 8.66 23.41
C VAL A 137 -34.39 7.67 24.33
N GLY A 138 -35.16 7.02 25.21
CA GLY A 138 -34.67 5.89 26.00
C GLY A 138 -34.35 4.74 25.05
N VAL A 139 -33.06 4.54 24.79
CA VAL A 139 -32.54 3.33 24.17
C VAL A 139 -32.03 2.46 25.31
N ASP A 140 -32.56 1.25 25.42
CA ASP A 140 -32.12 0.22 26.35
C ASP A 140 -30.63 -0.09 26.09
N VAL A 141 -29.76 0.44 26.95
CA VAL A 141 -28.34 0.10 27.05
C VAL A 141 -28.26 -1.22 27.81
N LYS A 142 -28.35 -2.34 27.10
CA LYS A 142 -28.12 -3.68 27.68
C LYS A 142 -27.23 -4.62 26.86
N GLU A 143 -26.65 -4.17 25.75
CA GLU A 143 -25.85 -5.04 24.86
C GLU A 143 -24.37 -4.65 24.72
N GLU A 144 -23.85 -3.63 25.42
CA GLU A 144 -22.42 -3.23 25.31
C GLU A 144 -21.51 -3.76 26.44
N GLU A 145 -22.03 -4.43 27.46
CA GLU A 145 -21.21 -4.96 28.58
C GLU A 145 -20.72 -6.40 28.39
N GLU A 146 -21.16 -7.13 27.35
CA GLU A 146 -20.77 -8.54 27.13
C GLU A 146 -19.58 -8.73 26.17
N GLU A 147 -19.09 -7.66 25.52
CA GLU A 147 -17.93 -7.72 24.61
C GLU A 147 -16.57 -7.44 25.31
N GLN A 148 -16.53 -7.15 26.61
CA GLN A 148 -15.29 -6.76 27.31
C GLN A 148 -14.59 -7.88 28.12
N GLU A 149 -15.21 -9.05 28.32
CA GLU A 149 -14.61 -10.12 29.16
C GLU A 149 -13.90 -11.26 28.38
N GLU A 150 -13.86 -11.21 27.03
CA GLU A 150 -13.16 -12.21 26.21
C GLU A 150 -11.86 -11.70 25.55
N GLU A 151 -11.13 -10.77 26.15
CA GLU A 151 -9.68 -10.63 25.89
C GLU A 151 -8.91 -11.78 26.57
N GLU A 152 -9.31 -13.02 26.28
CA GLU A 152 -8.57 -14.23 26.65
C GLU A 152 -7.23 -14.20 25.93
N GLU A 153 -6.23 -13.76 26.69
CA GLU A 153 -4.79 -13.80 26.49
C GLU A 153 -4.37 -14.63 25.26
N TRP A 154 -4.19 -13.94 24.12
CA TRP A 154 -3.46 -14.43 22.96
C TRP A 154 -1.97 -14.59 23.32
N GLY A 155 -1.69 -15.34 24.39
CA GLY A 155 -0.40 -15.49 25.02
C GLY A 155 0.59 -16.03 24.02
N PHE A 156 1.42 -15.14 23.48
CA PHE A 156 2.61 -15.50 22.75
C PHE A 156 3.40 -16.39 23.71
N PRO A 157 3.68 -17.67 23.37
CA PRO A 157 4.68 -18.40 24.13
C PRO A 157 5.93 -17.53 24.06
N HIS A 158 6.30 -16.94 25.21
CA HIS A 158 7.40 -16.00 25.34
C HIS A 158 8.70 -16.77 25.07
N LYS A 159 8.96 -17.08 23.81
CA LYS A 159 10.30 -17.37 23.35
C LYS A 159 11.03 -16.06 23.53
N GLU A 160 11.83 -15.99 24.59
CA GLU A 160 12.67 -14.84 24.85
C GLU A 160 13.51 -14.57 23.60
N LEU A 161 13.24 -13.42 22.98
CA LEU A 161 14.03 -12.95 21.84
C LEU A 161 15.45 -12.71 22.33
N ILE A 162 16.44 -13.19 21.57
CA ILE A 162 17.83 -12.88 21.92
C ILE A 162 18.04 -11.35 21.88
N PRO A 163 18.98 -10.79 22.65
CA PRO A 163 19.18 -9.34 22.73
C PRO A 163 19.34 -8.67 21.35
N ALA A 164 20.02 -9.33 20.41
CA ALA A 164 20.18 -8.82 19.04
C ALA A 164 18.86 -8.72 18.27
N GLN A 165 17.99 -9.73 18.37
CA GLN A 165 16.65 -9.73 17.75
C GLN A 165 15.77 -8.63 18.37
N SER A 166 15.82 -8.49 19.70
CA SER A 166 15.11 -7.43 20.42
C SER A 166 15.55 -6.04 19.99
N SER A 167 16.84 -5.84 19.73
CA SER A 167 17.37 -4.57 19.21
C SER A 167 16.84 -4.27 17.81
N LEU A 168 16.93 -5.24 16.89
CA LEU A 168 16.44 -5.08 15.51
C LEU A 168 14.94 -4.77 15.47
N LEU A 169 14.14 -5.43 16.30
CA LEU A 169 12.71 -5.15 16.41
C LEU A 169 12.43 -3.75 16.94
N LYS A 170 13.19 -3.25 17.92
CA LYS A 170 13.02 -1.87 18.42
C LYS A 170 13.31 -0.83 17.35
N ASP A 171 14.36 -1.04 16.55
CA ASP A 171 14.71 -0.14 15.46
C ASP A 171 13.61 -0.12 14.38
N TRP A 172 13.12 -1.30 14.00
CA TRP A 172 11.99 -1.43 13.07
C TRP A 172 10.71 -0.80 13.61
N GLN A 173 10.35 -1.02 14.88
CA GLN A 173 9.17 -0.41 15.50
C GLN A 173 9.23 1.12 15.43
N SER A 174 10.39 1.70 15.71
CA SER A 174 10.61 3.15 15.62
C SER A 174 10.44 3.64 14.18
N ALA A 175 11.04 2.95 13.21
CA ALA A 175 10.91 3.29 11.79
C ALA A 175 9.46 3.19 11.29
N LEU A 176 8.77 2.10 11.61
CA LEU A 176 7.35 1.90 11.29
C LEU A 176 6.49 3.01 11.89
N PHE A 177 6.67 3.33 13.17
CA PHE A 177 5.91 4.39 13.82
C PHE A 177 6.09 5.74 13.11
N GLN A 178 7.33 6.10 12.77
CA GLN A 178 7.61 7.35 12.05
C GLN A 178 7.05 7.36 10.63
N TYR A 179 7.10 6.22 9.94
CA TYR A 179 6.52 6.05 8.63
C TYR A 179 5.00 6.23 8.66
N LEU A 180 4.29 5.52 9.55
CA LEU A 180 2.84 5.63 9.72
C LEU A 180 2.41 7.03 10.18
N THR A 181 3.18 7.68 11.05
CA THR A 181 2.97 9.08 11.43
C THR A 181 3.01 9.99 10.20
N THR A 182 4.01 9.80 9.34
CA THR A 182 4.19 10.63 8.13
C THR A 182 3.08 10.36 7.12
N ALA A 183 2.74 9.10 6.89
CA ALA A 183 1.65 8.67 6.02
C ALA A 183 0.30 9.30 6.42
N THR A 184 -0.05 9.22 7.70
CA THR A 184 -1.31 9.77 8.24
C THR A 184 -1.30 11.30 8.32
N ALA A 185 -0.13 11.94 8.39
CA ALA A 185 -0.02 13.40 8.31
C ALA A 185 -0.18 13.92 6.88
N LEU A 186 0.28 13.16 5.88
CA LEU A 186 0.18 13.55 4.46
C LEU A 186 -1.20 13.25 3.88
N SER A 187 -1.89 12.23 4.41
CA SER A 187 -3.14 11.71 3.88
C SER A 187 -4.31 11.79 4.85
N SER A 188 -5.47 12.22 4.31
CA SER A 188 -6.75 12.17 5.02
C SER A 188 -7.27 10.75 5.24
N GLN A 189 -6.82 9.78 4.43
CA GLN A 189 -7.21 8.39 4.58
C GLN A 189 -6.04 7.47 4.23
N VAL A 190 -5.63 6.64 5.20
CA VAL A 190 -4.68 5.56 5.00
C VAL A 190 -5.42 4.24 5.19
N VAL A 191 -5.25 3.34 4.23
CA VAL A 191 -5.87 2.02 4.23
C VAL A 191 -4.75 0.99 4.09
N ILE A 192 -4.84 -0.12 4.84
CA ILE A 192 -4.08 -1.36 4.64
C ILE A 192 -5.01 -2.39 3.98
N VAL A 193 -4.64 -2.95 2.83
CA VAL A 193 -5.45 -3.95 2.11
C VAL A 193 -4.72 -5.29 2.08
N THR A 194 -5.05 -6.17 3.02
CA THR A 194 -4.34 -7.45 3.18
C THR A 194 -5.15 -8.65 2.71
N ASN A 195 -4.49 -9.67 2.15
CA ASN A 195 -5.08 -10.99 1.88
C ASN A 195 -5.02 -11.93 3.08
N SER A 196 -4.43 -11.51 4.20
CA SER A 196 -4.46 -12.27 5.45
C SER A 196 -5.90 -12.41 5.98
N ARG A 197 -6.11 -13.26 6.99
CA ARG A 197 -7.39 -13.38 7.69
C ARG A 197 -7.48 -12.40 8.86
N ARG A 198 -8.68 -12.01 9.27
CA ARG A 198 -8.87 -11.34 10.56
C ARG A 198 -8.43 -12.26 11.70
N PRO A 199 -7.90 -11.73 12.82
CA PRO A 199 -7.50 -10.34 13.07
C PRO A 199 -5.98 -10.11 12.85
N TRP A 200 -5.37 -10.72 11.83
CA TRP A 200 -3.91 -10.83 11.66
C TRP A 200 -3.14 -9.52 11.86
N VAL A 201 -3.56 -8.41 11.22
CA VAL A 201 -2.84 -7.12 11.34
C VAL A 201 -2.86 -6.63 12.78
N ASN A 202 -4.01 -6.71 13.45
CA ASN A 202 -4.16 -6.28 14.84
C ASN A 202 -3.30 -7.14 15.77
N ALA A 203 -3.24 -8.45 15.54
CA ALA A 203 -2.38 -9.36 16.30
C ALA A 203 -0.89 -9.01 16.11
N CYS A 204 -0.46 -8.73 14.88
CA CYS A 204 0.91 -8.30 14.57
C CYS A 204 1.26 -6.97 15.25
N VAL A 205 0.38 -5.96 15.17
CA VAL A 205 0.59 -4.66 15.83
C VAL A 205 0.66 -4.81 17.34
N ASN A 206 -0.26 -5.57 17.93
CA ASN A 206 -0.33 -5.73 19.38
C ASN A 206 0.92 -6.36 19.97
N THR A 207 1.55 -7.23 19.19
CA THR A 207 2.70 -8.02 19.63
C THR A 207 4.01 -7.35 19.29
N PHE A 208 4.20 -7.05 18.00
CA PHE A 208 5.50 -6.67 17.49
C PHE A 208 5.66 -5.17 17.41
N ALA A 209 4.58 -4.38 17.40
CA ALA A 209 4.63 -2.92 17.31
C ALA A 209 3.60 -2.21 18.21
N PRO A 210 3.61 -2.43 19.53
CA PRO A 210 2.59 -1.91 20.44
C PRO A 210 2.50 -0.37 20.44
N ALA A 211 3.60 0.33 20.17
CA ALA A 211 3.61 1.79 20.00
C ALA A 211 2.74 2.28 18.82
N CYS A 212 2.52 1.41 17.82
CA CYS A 212 1.71 1.71 16.65
C CYS A 212 0.21 1.50 16.87
N LYS A 213 -0.23 0.90 18.00
CA LYS A 213 -1.67 0.63 18.29
C LYS A 213 -2.58 1.83 18.07
N LYS A 214 -2.11 3.04 18.41
CA LYS A 214 -2.88 4.28 18.24
C LYS A 214 -3.34 4.53 16.80
N PHE A 215 -2.58 4.05 15.80
CA PHE A 215 -2.95 4.18 14.40
C PHE A 215 -4.07 3.22 14.01
N PHE A 216 -4.33 2.17 14.78
CA PHE A 216 -5.33 1.14 14.47
C PHE A 216 -6.57 1.24 15.37
N ALA A 217 -6.65 2.28 16.20
CA ALA A 217 -7.82 2.57 17.02
C ALA A 217 -8.97 3.07 16.13
N THR A 218 -9.99 2.24 15.94
CA THR A 218 -11.16 2.56 15.12
C THR A 218 -11.79 3.90 15.54
N GLY A 219 -12.00 4.80 14.57
CA GLY A 219 -12.66 6.09 14.81
C GLY A 219 -11.72 7.21 15.30
N ALA A 220 -10.46 6.91 15.62
CA ALA A 220 -9.50 7.94 15.99
C ALA A 220 -9.12 8.82 14.77
N PRO A 221 -8.92 10.14 14.92
CA PRO A 221 -8.36 10.97 13.86
C PRO A 221 -7.01 10.43 13.39
N GLY A 222 -6.87 10.22 12.08
CA GLY A 222 -5.65 9.62 11.50
C GLY A 222 -5.56 8.10 11.70
N SER A 223 -6.63 7.42 12.10
CA SER A 223 -6.66 5.96 12.15
C SER A 223 -6.48 5.36 10.75
N ILE A 224 -5.63 4.37 10.65
CA ILE A 224 -5.43 3.51 9.49
C ILE A 224 -6.54 2.46 9.47
N LYS A 225 -7.27 2.40 8.35
CA LYS A 225 -8.31 1.40 8.15
C LYS A 225 -7.68 0.12 7.63
N VAL A 226 -7.96 -1.02 8.27
CA VAL A 226 -7.54 -2.34 7.76
C VAL A 226 -8.70 -3.00 7.00
N VAL A 227 -8.44 -3.39 5.76
CA VAL A 227 -9.37 -4.09 4.89
C VAL A 227 -8.79 -5.47 4.55
N TYR A 228 -9.48 -6.50 5.01
CA TYR A 228 -9.14 -7.88 4.69
C TYR A 228 -9.84 -8.26 3.39
N ALA A 229 -9.06 -8.37 2.31
CA ALA A 229 -9.57 -8.52 0.95
C ALA A 229 -10.40 -9.79 0.75
N LYS A 230 -10.06 -10.88 1.45
CA LYS A 230 -10.81 -12.15 1.38
C LYS A 230 -12.24 -12.03 1.90
N ASP A 231 -12.48 -11.18 2.89
CA ASP A 231 -13.82 -10.95 3.45
C ASP A 231 -14.77 -10.31 2.41
N MET A 232 -14.20 -9.63 1.42
CA MET A 232 -14.95 -8.92 0.38
C MET A 232 -15.52 -9.85 -0.67
N ALA A 233 -14.87 -10.99 -0.92
CA ALA A 233 -15.30 -11.95 -1.94
C ALA A 233 -16.62 -12.65 -1.56
N GLY A 234 -16.90 -12.83 -0.26
CA GLY A 234 -18.07 -13.58 0.22
C GLY A 234 -19.42 -12.84 0.13
N HIS A 235 -19.43 -11.53 -0.10
CA HIS A 235 -20.67 -10.73 0.03
C HIS A 235 -21.54 -10.65 -1.23
N LYS A 236 -21.20 -11.35 -2.32
CA LYS A 236 -21.93 -11.27 -3.61
C LYS A 236 -22.93 -12.38 -3.90
N GLN A 237 -23.17 -13.33 -2.99
CA GLN A 237 -24.32 -14.23 -3.16
C GLN A 237 -25.57 -13.57 -2.59
N GLY A 238 -26.22 -12.77 -3.44
CA GLY A 238 -27.60 -12.37 -3.22
C GLY A 238 -28.42 -13.60 -2.82
N LYS A 239 -29.27 -13.39 -1.81
CA LYS A 239 -30.32 -14.29 -1.33
C LYS A 239 -31.35 -14.58 -2.43
N GLY A 240 -30.93 -15.15 -3.55
CA GLY A 240 -31.82 -15.97 -4.34
C GLY A 240 -32.23 -17.10 -3.41
N ASN A 241 -33.52 -17.17 -3.06
CA ASN A 241 -34.16 -18.17 -2.20
C ASN A 241 -34.07 -19.60 -2.76
N VAL A 242 -32.94 -20.00 -3.32
CA VAL A 242 -32.63 -21.40 -3.57
C VAL A 242 -32.10 -21.93 -2.24
N ALA A 243 -32.96 -22.64 -1.53
CA ALA A 243 -32.66 -23.34 -0.28
C ALA A 243 -31.37 -24.17 -0.43
N SER A 244 -30.24 -23.54 -0.14
CA SER A 244 -28.91 -24.12 -0.27
C SER A 244 -28.63 -24.90 0.99
N LYS A 245 -29.25 -26.08 1.08
CA LYS A 245 -28.79 -27.15 1.97
C LYS A 245 -27.33 -27.46 1.62
N GLY A 246 -26.41 -27.11 2.53
CA GLY A 246 -25.11 -27.76 2.66
C GLY A 246 -24.10 -27.55 1.54
N TRP A 247 -23.83 -26.30 1.13
CA TRP A 247 -22.64 -26.00 0.31
C TRP A 247 -21.42 -25.82 1.22
N ASP A 248 -21.00 -26.93 1.85
CA ASP A 248 -19.61 -27.14 2.27
C ASP A 248 -18.78 -27.46 1.02
N VAL A 249 -18.88 -26.58 0.02
CA VAL A 249 -18.12 -26.71 -1.22
C VAL A 249 -16.72 -26.23 -0.90
N LYS A 250 -15.87 -27.21 -0.62
CA LYS A 250 -14.42 -27.10 -0.79
C LYS A 250 -14.21 -26.36 -2.11
N LEU A 251 -13.83 -25.08 -2.03
CA LEU A 251 -13.40 -24.35 -3.21
C LEU A 251 -12.37 -25.22 -3.92
N PRO A 252 -12.52 -25.48 -5.23
CA PRO A 252 -11.52 -26.25 -5.95
C PRO A 252 -10.17 -25.59 -5.70
N VAL A 253 -9.21 -26.40 -5.23
CA VAL A 253 -7.83 -25.94 -5.09
C VAL A 253 -7.43 -25.36 -6.44
N PRO A 254 -6.89 -24.12 -6.49
CA PRO A 254 -6.54 -23.49 -7.76
C PRO A 254 -5.66 -24.45 -8.55
N ALA A 255 -6.01 -24.66 -9.82
CA ALA A 255 -5.35 -25.65 -10.66
C ALA A 255 -3.90 -25.24 -10.98
N SER A 256 -3.56 -23.95 -10.77
CA SER A 256 -2.21 -23.43 -10.92
C SER A 256 -1.90 -22.27 -9.97
N GLN A 257 -0.61 -22.03 -9.72
CA GLN A 257 -0.11 -20.84 -8.99
C GLN A 257 -0.58 -19.53 -9.64
N ARG A 258 -0.79 -19.53 -10.96
CA ARG A 258 -1.33 -18.39 -11.71
C ARG A 258 -2.77 -18.09 -11.32
N GLU A 259 -3.63 -19.09 -11.29
CA GLU A 259 -5.03 -18.91 -10.87
C GLU A 259 -5.11 -18.39 -9.43
N PHE A 260 -4.25 -18.90 -8.54
CA PHE A 260 -4.16 -18.39 -7.19
C PHE A 260 -3.76 -16.90 -7.14
N ALA A 261 -2.75 -16.49 -7.92
CA ALA A 261 -2.35 -15.09 -8.01
C ALA A 261 -3.44 -14.20 -8.61
N ASP A 262 -4.20 -14.70 -9.59
CA ASP A 262 -5.34 -14.00 -10.20
C ASP A 262 -6.47 -13.79 -9.17
N ASP A 263 -6.76 -14.80 -8.33
CA ASP A 263 -7.74 -14.70 -7.24
C ASP A 263 -7.33 -13.67 -6.17
N LEU A 264 -6.05 -13.68 -5.76
CA LEU A 264 -5.50 -12.68 -4.83
C LEU A 264 -5.56 -11.26 -5.41
N THR A 265 -5.23 -11.13 -6.70
CA THR A 265 -5.34 -9.85 -7.44
C THR A 265 -6.79 -9.36 -7.46
N ALA A 266 -7.75 -10.23 -7.77
CA ALA A 266 -9.17 -9.88 -7.85
C ALA A 266 -9.72 -9.46 -6.48
N ALA A 267 -9.35 -10.17 -5.41
CA ALA A 267 -9.74 -9.81 -4.05
C ALA A 267 -9.22 -8.43 -3.64
N LYS A 268 -7.91 -8.17 -3.84
CA LYS A 268 -7.29 -6.87 -3.56
C LYS A 268 -7.89 -5.76 -4.43
N PHE A 269 -8.12 -6.00 -5.72
CA PHE A 269 -8.79 -5.06 -6.62
C PHE A 269 -10.16 -4.65 -6.09
N HIS A 270 -11.01 -5.60 -5.70
CA HIS A 270 -12.35 -5.29 -5.19
C HIS A 270 -12.31 -4.50 -3.87
N ALA A 271 -11.37 -4.83 -2.99
CA ALA A 271 -11.15 -4.08 -1.76
C ALA A 271 -10.71 -2.64 -2.06
N MET A 272 -9.69 -2.44 -2.88
CA MET A 272 -9.19 -1.12 -3.29
C MET A 272 -10.28 -0.31 -4.02
N GLN A 273 -11.06 -0.94 -4.91
CA GLN A 273 -12.16 -0.30 -5.61
C GLN A 273 -13.23 0.22 -4.64
N ARG A 274 -13.63 -0.57 -3.64
CA ARG A 274 -14.59 -0.14 -2.62
C ARG A 274 -14.07 1.09 -1.88
N GLU A 275 -12.84 1.03 -1.39
CA GLU A 275 -12.26 2.12 -0.60
C GLU A 275 -12.05 3.39 -1.43
N ALA A 276 -11.54 3.27 -2.66
CA ALA A 276 -11.43 4.39 -3.58
C ALA A 276 -12.81 4.96 -3.95
N LYS A 277 -13.84 4.13 -4.13
CA LYS A 277 -15.21 4.61 -4.38
C LYS A 277 -15.74 5.37 -3.17
N ALA A 278 -15.61 4.82 -1.97
CA ALA A 278 -16.05 5.46 -0.73
C ALA A 278 -15.34 6.81 -0.53
N PHE A 279 -14.01 6.83 -0.61
CA PHE A 279 -13.22 8.05 -0.46
C PHE A 279 -13.64 9.13 -1.45
N TYR A 280 -13.64 8.81 -2.75
CA TYR A 280 -13.90 9.81 -3.78
C TYR A 280 -15.36 10.20 -3.93
N SER A 281 -16.29 9.43 -3.36
CA SER A 281 -17.70 9.82 -3.30
C SER A 281 -17.96 10.98 -2.34
N SER A 282 -17.06 11.24 -1.39
CA SER A 282 -17.18 12.33 -0.41
C SER A 282 -16.84 13.72 -0.96
N TYR A 283 -16.26 13.80 -2.17
CA TYR A 283 -15.81 15.06 -2.75
C TYR A 283 -16.61 15.42 -4.01
N GLU A 284 -17.53 16.37 -3.88
CA GLU A 284 -18.24 16.94 -5.02
C GLU A 284 -17.25 17.74 -5.89
N PHE A 285 -17.27 17.52 -7.21
CA PHE A 285 -16.51 18.27 -8.22
C PHE A 285 -14.97 18.17 -8.20
N GLN A 286 -14.36 17.26 -7.42
CA GLN A 286 -12.90 17.08 -7.51
C GLN A 286 -12.49 16.32 -8.77
N SER A 287 -11.60 16.94 -9.56
CA SER A 287 -11.02 16.38 -10.79
C SER A 287 -9.66 15.72 -10.62
N TRP A 288 -8.99 15.92 -9.46
CA TRP A 288 -7.60 15.49 -9.22
C TRP A 288 -7.55 14.50 -8.07
N LYS A 289 -6.99 13.31 -8.35
CA LYS A 289 -7.04 12.17 -7.44
C LYS A 289 -5.71 11.44 -7.52
N ASN A 290 -5.04 11.27 -6.38
CA ASN A 290 -3.83 10.47 -6.29
C ASN A 290 -4.12 9.22 -5.48
N ILE A 291 -3.72 8.06 -5.99
CA ILE A 291 -3.58 6.84 -5.21
C ILE A 291 -2.10 6.49 -5.22
N ILE A 292 -1.53 6.31 -4.04
CA ILE A 292 -0.22 5.69 -3.87
C ILE A 292 -0.47 4.29 -3.36
N SER A 293 0.18 3.32 -3.97
CA SER A 293 0.18 1.90 -3.65
C SER A 293 1.61 1.51 -3.31
N VAL A 294 1.81 0.96 -2.14
CA VAL A 294 3.11 0.42 -1.70
C VAL A 294 2.84 -1.02 -1.30
N GLY A 295 3.57 -1.95 -1.90
CA GLY A 295 3.34 -3.39 -1.73
C GLY A 295 4.55 -4.18 -2.22
N ASP A 296 4.75 -5.41 -1.75
CA ASP A 296 5.88 -6.28 -2.09
C ASP A 296 5.49 -7.36 -3.09
N MET A 297 4.21 -7.43 -3.47
CA MET A 297 3.69 -8.49 -4.32
C MET A 297 3.02 -7.99 -5.59
N LEU A 298 3.23 -8.71 -6.69
CA LEU A 298 2.79 -8.30 -8.02
C LEU A 298 1.25 -8.15 -8.14
N TYR A 299 0.47 -8.89 -7.36
CA TYR A 299 -0.99 -8.77 -7.38
C TYR A 299 -1.50 -7.44 -6.80
N GLU A 300 -0.79 -6.81 -5.86
CA GLU A 300 -1.15 -5.47 -5.36
C GLU A 300 -0.96 -4.42 -6.45
N HIS A 301 0.21 -4.50 -7.08
CA HIS A 301 0.60 -3.67 -8.19
C HIS A 301 -0.41 -3.78 -9.35
N ASN A 302 -0.73 -5.01 -9.78
CA ASN A 302 -1.71 -5.25 -10.84
C ASN A 302 -3.11 -4.76 -10.45
N ALA A 303 -3.53 -4.98 -9.20
CA ALA A 303 -4.83 -4.54 -8.71
C ALA A 303 -5.00 -3.01 -8.75
N VAL A 304 -3.96 -2.24 -8.37
CA VAL A 304 -4.06 -0.77 -8.41
C VAL A 304 -4.08 -0.22 -9.85
N PHE A 305 -3.34 -0.84 -10.77
CA PHE A 305 -3.39 -0.45 -12.19
C PHE A 305 -4.73 -0.77 -12.83
N GLU A 306 -5.32 -1.92 -12.51
CA GLU A 306 -6.65 -2.28 -12.98
C GLU A 306 -7.72 -1.32 -12.42
N LEU A 307 -7.59 -0.90 -11.15
CA LEU A 307 -8.40 0.16 -10.57
C LEU A 307 -8.25 1.49 -11.34
N ALA A 308 -7.02 1.88 -11.67
CA ALA A 308 -6.74 3.08 -12.45
C ALA A 308 -7.44 3.03 -13.81
N ARG A 309 -7.26 1.91 -14.51
CA ARG A 309 -7.81 1.65 -15.84
C ARG A 309 -9.33 1.73 -15.82
N LEU A 310 -9.99 1.05 -14.89
CA LEU A 310 -11.45 1.02 -14.81
C LEU A 310 -12.02 2.43 -14.53
N ARG A 311 -11.42 3.19 -13.61
CA ARG A 311 -11.91 4.54 -13.29
C ARG A 311 -11.76 5.51 -14.45
N ARG A 312 -10.68 5.41 -15.24
CA ARG A 312 -10.51 6.20 -16.47
C ARG A 312 -11.61 5.92 -17.48
N VAL A 313 -12.02 4.65 -17.60
CA VAL A 313 -13.12 4.24 -18.50
C VAL A 313 -14.47 4.75 -17.99
N GLU A 314 -14.79 4.56 -16.70
CA GLU A 314 -16.11 4.91 -16.14
C GLU A 314 -16.38 6.42 -16.09
N ARG A 315 -15.35 7.25 -15.88
CA ARG A 315 -15.50 8.69 -15.63
C ARG A 315 -14.99 9.57 -16.78
N GLY A 316 -14.39 8.96 -17.80
CA GLY A 316 -13.83 9.66 -18.96
C GLY A 316 -12.75 10.67 -18.57
N SER A 317 -12.59 11.72 -19.37
CA SER A 317 -11.57 12.76 -19.17
C SER A 317 -11.79 13.67 -17.95
N ARG A 318 -12.93 13.55 -17.26
CA ARG A 318 -13.27 14.39 -16.10
C ARG A 318 -12.53 13.99 -14.82
N GLU A 319 -12.09 12.74 -14.74
CA GLU A 319 -11.39 12.21 -13.58
C GLU A 319 -10.00 11.72 -13.99
N GLN A 320 -8.96 12.49 -13.66
CA GLN A 320 -7.58 12.06 -13.84
C GLN A 320 -7.10 11.43 -12.54
N LEU A 321 -7.32 10.12 -12.41
CA LEU A 321 -6.70 9.33 -11.34
C LEU A 321 -5.24 9.09 -11.70
N ARG A 322 -4.35 9.62 -10.85
CA ARG A 322 -2.92 9.40 -10.88
C ARG A 322 -2.58 8.26 -9.93
N VAL A 323 -1.90 7.25 -10.46
CA VAL A 323 -1.52 6.07 -9.69
C VAL A 323 -0.03 6.03 -9.55
N LYS A 324 0.41 5.84 -8.30
CA LYS A 324 1.81 5.72 -7.93
C LYS A 324 2.00 4.36 -7.30
N SER A 325 2.53 3.40 -8.05
CA SER A 325 2.77 2.03 -7.61
C SER A 325 4.24 1.85 -7.27
N LEU A 326 4.53 1.37 -6.07
CA LEU A 326 5.86 1.02 -5.60
C LEU A 326 5.83 -0.47 -5.24
N LEU A 327 6.40 -1.30 -6.13
CA LEU A 327 6.61 -2.73 -5.88
C LEU A 327 7.96 -2.91 -5.17
N LEU A 328 7.93 -3.37 -3.93
CA LEU A 328 9.08 -3.52 -3.04
C LEU A 328 9.70 -4.91 -3.16
N PRO A 329 10.95 -5.11 -2.70
CA PRO A 329 11.54 -6.43 -2.56
C PRO A 329 10.72 -7.36 -1.66
N ASP A 330 10.60 -8.61 -2.07
CA ASP A 330 9.92 -9.67 -1.34
C ASP A 330 10.76 -10.20 -0.18
N ALA A 331 10.10 -10.61 0.91
CA ALA A 331 10.72 -11.20 2.09
C ALA A 331 11.93 -10.42 2.66
N PRO A 332 11.82 -9.09 2.88
CA PRO A 332 12.92 -8.29 3.39
C PRO A 332 13.30 -8.74 4.82
N ARG A 333 14.59 -8.66 5.14
CA ARG A 333 15.05 -8.79 6.54
C ARG A 333 14.54 -7.59 7.34
N ILE A 334 14.40 -7.74 8.66
CA ILE A 334 14.02 -6.63 9.55
C ILE A 334 14.91 -5.40 9.36
N SER A 335 16.22 -5.58 9.20
CA SER A 335 17.15 -4.48 8.93
C SER A 335 16.90 -3.79 7.59
N GLU A 336 16.52 -4.54 6.57
CA GLU A 336 16.27 -4.02 5.21
C GLU A 336 14.96 -3.22 5.24
N LEU A 337 13.91 -3.80 5.82
CA LEU A 337 12.62 -3.15 6.02
C LEU A 337 12.72 -1.88 6.89
N THR A 338 13.55 -1.90 7.93
CA THR A 338 13.82 -0.72 8.78
C THR A 338 14.41 0.42 7.95
N LEU A 339 15.43 0.14 7.15
CA LEU A 339 16.05 1.13 6.27
C LEU A 339 15.06 1.64 5.21
N HIS A 340 14.28 0.72 4.63
CA HIS A 340 13.26 1.05 3.66
C HIS A 340 12.22 2.01 4.25
N MET A 341 11.70 1.75 5.46
CA MET A 341 10.76 2.66 6.13
C MET A 341 11.36 4.03 6.44
N CYS A 342 12.63 4.08 6.86
CA CYS A 342 13.35 5.34 7.05
C CYS A 342 13.48 6.14 5.74
N PHE A 343 13.81 5.47 4.64
CA PHE A 343 13.86 6.07 3.31
C PHE A 343 12.48 6.56 2.86
N SER A 344 11.48 5.68 2.92
CA SER A 344 10.12 5.94 2.47
C SER A 344 9.45 7.05 3.28
N LYS A 345 9.72 7.18 4.59
CA LYS A 345 9.29 8.33 5.40
C LYS A 345 9.71 9.68 4.77
N LEU A 346 10.95 9.78 4.30
CA LEU A 346 11.48 11.02 3.69
C LEU A 346 10.97 11.22 2.26
N MET A 347 10.77 10.14 1.50
CA MET A 347 10.31 10.20 0.11
C MET A 347 8.80 10.35 -0.04
N LEU A 348 7.99 9.97 0.96
CA LEU A 348 6.53 10.00 0.87
C LEU A 348 5.96 11.37 0.47
N PRO A 349 6.42 12.51 1.03
CA PRO A 349 6.00 13.83 0.58
C PRO A 349 6.29 14.09 -0.90
N VAL A 350 7.39 13.56 -1.43
CA VAL A 350 7.80 13.71 -2.83
C VAL A 350 6.86 12.92 -3.73
N TYR A 351 6.59 11.65 -3.40
CA TYR A 351 5.63 10.83 -4.14
C TYR A 351 4.23 11.46 -4.13
N VAL A 352 3.79 11.96 -2.98
CA VAL A 352 2.51 12.66 -2.82
C VAL A 352 2.36 13.81 -3.80
N ARG A 353 3.43 14.58 -4.03
CA ARG A 353 3.41 15.79 -4.87
C ARG A 353 3.64 15.54 -6.34
N PHE A 354 4.25 14.42 -6.68
CA PHE A 354 4.57 14.11 -8.05
C PHE A 354 3.30 14.16 -8.92
N ASP A 355 3.32 15.03 -9.94
CA ASP A 355 2.16 15.39 -10.76
C ASP A 355 1.96 14.42 -11.93
N GLY A 356 2.00 13.12 -11.65
CA GLY A 356 1.92 12.10 -12.67
C GLY A 356 1.63 10.71 -12.11
N ASP A 357 1.56 9.76 -13.03
CA ASP A 357 1.62 8.34 -12.72
C ASP A 357 3.06 7.96 -12.42
N LEU A 358 3.27 7.13 -11.40
CA LEU A 358 4.57 6.62 -11.01
C LEU A 358 4.50 5.11 -10.99
N ASP A 359 5.42 4.45 -11.66
CA ASP A 359 5.50 2.99 -11.68
C ASP A 359 6.94 2.58 -11.36
N LEU A 360 7.14 2.11 -10.13
CA LEU A 360 8.45 1.76 -9.60
C LEU A 360 8.45 0.27 -9.22
N ASN A 361 9.07 -0.55 -10.06
CA ASN A 361 9.46 -1.91 -9.68
C ASN A 361 10.85 -1.90 -9.05
N LEU A 362 10.89 -1.94 -7.72
CA LEU A 362 12.11 -1.95 -6.92
C LEU A 362 12.54 -3.36 -6.49
N GLN A 363 11.72 -4.38 -6.74
CA GLN A 363 11.98 -5.76 -6.35
C GLN A 363 13.23 -6.32 -7.03
N ASP A 364 13.32 -6.18 -8.36
CA ASP A 364 14.41 -6.73 -9.17
C ASP A 364 15.39 -5.67 -9.70
N SER A 365 15.29 -4.43 -9.22
CA SER A 365 16.10 -3.34 -9.74
C SER A 365 17.54 -3.44 -9.26
N ALA A 366 18.51 -3.50 -10.19
CA ALA A 366 19.93 -3.46 -9.85
C ALA A 366 20.36 -2.13 -9.21
N ASP A 367 19.65 -1.04 -9.52
CA ASP A 367 19.87 0.29 -8.96
C ASP A 367 18.53 0.98 -8.64
N PRO A 368 17.96 0.75 -7.44
CA PRO A 368 16.68 1.34 -7.03
C PRO A 368 16.67 2.87 -7.01
N LEU A 369 17.77 3.50 -6.55
CA LEU A 369 17.90 4.96 -6.54
C LEU A 369 17.90 5.56 -7.95
N LEU A 370 18.51 4.89 -8.93
CA LEU A 370 18.53 5.37 -10.32
C LEU A 370 17.13 5.35 -10.90
N LEU A 371 16.40 4.25 -10.66
CA LEU A 371 15.01 4.13 -11.09
C LEU A 371 14.13 5.23 -10.47
N ILE A 372 14.27 5.46 -9.16
CA ILE A 372 13.54 6.53 -8.45
C ILE A 372 13.90 7.91 -8.99
N SER A 373 15.19 8.18 -9.17
CA SER A 373 15.71 9.45 -9.67
C SER A 373 15.19 9.76 -11.08
N GLN A 374 15.24 8.77 -11.99
CA GLN A 374 14.71 8.90 -13.34
C GLN A 374 13.20 9.13 -13.35
N ALA A 375 12.45 8.36 -12.56
CA ALA A 375 10.99 8.46 -12.54
C ALA A 375 10.49 9.79 -11.96
N LEU A 376 11.20 10.34 -10.97
CA LEU A 376 10.84 11.61 -10.34
C LEU A 376 11.50 12.84 -11.00
N ASN A 377 12.43 12.62 -11.94
CA ASN A 377 13.32 13.65 -12.48
C ASN A 377 14.09 14.39 -11.37
N LEU A 378 14.68 13.62 -10.44
CA LEU A 378 15.46 14.12 -9.30
C LEU A 378 16.86 13.47 -9.29
N PRO A 379 17.81 13.96 -10.11
CA PRO A 379 19.17 13.41 -10.19
C PRO A 379 19.89 13.39 -8.84
N GLU A 380 19.61 14.35 -7.96
CA GLU A 380 20.24 14.50 -6.64
C GLU A 380 19.97 13.32 -5.70
N VAL A 381 18.88 12.56 -5.92
CA VAL A 381 18.59 11.33 -5.16
C VAL A 381 19.72 10.30 -5.32
N MET A 382 20.38 10.26 -6.48
CA MET A 382 21.52 9.37 -6.72
C MET A 382 22.76 9.73 -5.89
N GLU A 383 22.91 11.00 -5.54
CA GLU A 383 24.07 11.53 -4.81
C GLU A 383 23.96 11.25 -3.30
N THR A 384 22.78 10.84 -2.81
CA THR A 384 22.54 10.58 -1.39
C THR A 384 23.36 9.42 -0.82
N HIS A 385 23.90 8.56 -1.67
CA HIS A 385 24.61 7.33 -1.29
C HIS A 385 23.84 6.47 -0.29
N PHE A 386 22.50 6.46 -0.38
CA PHE A 386 21.67 5.70 0.55
C PHE A 386 22.01 4.20 0.50
N PRO A 387 22.11 3.50 1.65
CA PRO A 387 22.53 2.10 1.67
C PRO A 387 21.63 1.21 0.82
N ARG A 388 22.24 0.50 -0.13
CA ARG A 388 21.54 -0.44 -1.03
C ARG A 388 20.91 -1.61 -0.28
N HIS A 389 21.35 -1.87 0.96
CA HIS A 389 20.80 -2.87 1.87
C HIS A 389 19.30 -2.70 2.07
N ALA A 390 18.76 -1.47 1.97
CA ALA A 390 17.32 -1.23 2.07
C ALA A 390 16.48 -1.97 1.02
N TRP A 391 17.10 -2.47 -0.04
CA TRP A 391 16.47 -3.26 -1.10
C TRP A 391 17.06 -4.66 -1.24
N GLY A 392 17.68 -5.21 -0.18
CA GLY A 392 18.32 -6.52 -0.22
C GLY A 392 19.63 -6.58 -1.03
N ILE A 393 20.15 -5.41 -1.46
CA ILE A 393 21.33 -5.31 -2.31
C ILE A 393 22.54 -4.86 -1.48
N GLY A 394 23.62 -5.65 -1.49
CA GLY A 394 24.85 -5.29 -0.80
C GLY A 394 24.83 -5.62 0.69
N LYS A 395 25.69 -4.94 1.47
CA LYS A 395 25.87 -5.21 2.90
C LYS A 395 25.11 -4.18 3.74
N ALA A 396 24.64 -4.61 4.91
CA ALA A 396 24.12 -3.70 5.93
C ALA A 396 25.15 -2.60 6.25
N PRO A 397 24.71 -1.37 6.56
CA PRO A 397 25.60 -0.29 6.99
C PRO A 397 26.50 -0.74 8.14
N ALA A 398 27.76 -0.34 8.11
CA ALA A 398 28.72 -0.79 9.13
C ALA A 398 28.44 -0.19 10.51
N CYS A 399 27.76 0.97 10.55
CA CYS A 399 27.39 1.64 11.79
C CYS A 399 26.19 2.60 11.62
N GLN A 400 25.55 2.96 12.74
CA GLN A 400 24.44 3.93 12.79
C GLN A 400 24.81 5.30 12.19
N LYS A 401 26.09 5.71 12.31
CA LYS A 401 26.57 7.01 11.82
C LYS A 401 26.53 7.10 10.29
N GLU A 402 26.86 6.02 9.60
CA GLU A 402 26.78 5.94 8.14
C GLU A 402 25.34 6.14 7.66
N LEU A 403 24.39 5.42 8.29
CA LEU A 403 22.96 5.57 8.02
C LEU A 403 22.46 6.99 8.33
N GLY A 404 22.85 7.56 9.47
CA GLY A 404 22.47 8.91 9.86
C GLY A 404 22.91 9.96 8.84
N ASN A 405 24.13 9.85 8.33
CA ASN A 405 24.64 10.74 7.28
C ASN A 405 23.85 10.59 5.97
N ALA A 406 23.56 9.35 5.55
CA ALA A 406 22.78 9.09 4.34
C ALA A 406 21.35 9.64 4.45
N LEU A 407 20.71 9.50 5.61
CA LEU A 407 19.37 10.05 5.87
C LEU A 407 19.37 11.58 5.87
N LEU A 408 20.37 12.22 6.48
CA LEU A 408 20.51 13.67 6.46
C LEU A 408 20.72 14.21 5.04
N HIS A 409 21.52 13.51 4.23
CA HIS A 409 21.73 13.89 2.84
C HIS A 409 20.44 13.74 2.03
N LEU A 410 19.72 12.61 2.19
CA LEU A 410 18.43 12.41 1.55
C LEU A 410 17.41 13.48 1.98
N GLU A 411 17.34 13.80 3.26
CA GLU A 411 16.47 14.85 3.79
C GLU A 411 16.76 16.21 3.14
N ALA A 412 18.04 16.58 3.02
CA ALA A 412 18.45 17.82 2.36
C ALA A 412 18.03 17.88 0.88
N VAL A 413 18.02 16.74 0.18
CA VAL A 413 17.55 16.64 -1.22
C VAL A 413 16.03 16.76 -1.32
N VAL A 414 15.27 16.13 -0.43
CA VAL A 414 13.80 16.07 -0.54
C VAL A 414 13.09 17.27 0.09
N GLN A 415 13.68 17.92 1.10
CA GLN A 415 13.05 19.01 1.85
C GLN A 415 12.60 20.19 0.95
N PRO A 416 13.37 20.67 -0.05
CA PRO A 416 12.94 21.73 -0.95
C PRO A 416 11.67 21.38 -1.74
N ILE A 417 11.47 20.10 -2.02
CA ILE A 417 10.32 19.58 -2.77
C ILE A 417 9.10 19.44 -1.86
N ALA A 418 9.31 19.27 -0.55
CA ALA A 418 8.31 18.91 0.45
C ALA A 418 7.57 20.08 1.15
N GLY A 419 7.71 21.35 0.74
CA GLY A 419 6.87 22.47 1.25
C GLY A 419 5.57 22.73 0.46
N GLY A 420 4.35 22.36 0.94
CA GLY A 420 3.04 22.55 0.22
C GLY A 420 2.04 21.36 -0.02
N ARG A 421 0.80 21.47 0.53
CA ARG A 421 -0.48 20.72 0.29
C ARG A 421 -0.57 19.18 0.58
N SER A 422 -1.75 18.70 1.01
CA SER A 422 -2.09 17.30 1.46
C SER A 422 -2.66 16.38 0.35
N VAL A 423 -2.50 15.04 0.46
CA VAL A 423 -2.86 14.01 -0.57
C VAL A 423 -3.20 12.62 0.02
N MET A 424 -4.12 11.84 -0.58
CA MET A 424 -4.48 10.48 -0.16
C MET A 424 -3.36 9.42 -0.39
N LEU A 425 -3.16 8.49 0.55
CA LEU A 425 -2.17 7.41 0.54
C LEU A 425 -2.82 6.05 0.85
N LEU A 426 -2.61 5.02 0.03
CA LEU A 426 -2.89 3.61 0.40
C LEU A 426 -1.58 2.87 0.68
N LEU A 427 -1.55 2.07 1.75
CA LEU A 427 -0.50 1.10 2.04
C LEU A 427 -1.11 -0.27 1.74
N LEU A 428 -0.51 -1.12 0.92
CA LEU A 428 -1.20 -2.30 0.38
C LEU A 428 -0.53 -3.58 0.78
#